data_AF-A0A0R3MFH5-F1
#
_entry.id   AF-A0A0R3MFH5-F1
#
_cell.length_a   1.000
_cell.length_b   1.000
_cell.length_c   1.000
_cell.angle_alpha   90.00
_cell.angle_beta   90.00
_cell.angle_gamma   90.00
#
_symmetry.space_group_name_H-M   'P 1'
#
loop_
_entity.id
_entity.type
_entity.pdbx_description
1 polymer ?
#
loop_
_entity_poly.entity_id
_entity_poly.type
_entity_poly.pdbx_seq_one_letter_code
_entity_poly.pdbx_strand_id
1 'polypeptide(L)' 'MNARPFKTAYELQDMIVEQARSLHGPWPSGMTMFVFDDAYGWSASISRPVSEDDNFYRARTLDLITKFKAKYDLDTPCL' A
#
# COMPACT_ATOMS: atom_id res chain seq x y z
N MET A 1 10.15 21.74 9.87
CA MET A 1 9.61 20.37 9.75
C MET A 1 8.97 20.25 8.38
N ASN A 2 9.51 19.43 7.48
CA ASN A 2 8.77 19.03 6.28
C ASN A 2 7.82 17.92 6.72
N ALA A 3 6.59 18.29 7.08
CA ALA A 3 5.54 17.29 7.29
C ALA A 3 5.22 16.66 5.94
N ARG A 4 5.16 15.32 5.87
CA ARG A 4 4.74 14.63 4.65
C ARG A 4 3.25 14.94 4.42
N PRO A 5 2.79 15.01 3.16
CA PRO A 5 1.37 15.13 2.88
C PRO A 5 0.58 13.98 3.51
N PHE A 6 -0.53 14.32 4.17
CA PHE A 6 -1.47 13.37 4.74
C PHE A 6 -2.36 12.78 3.65
N LYS A 7 -2.66 11.48 3.78
CA LYS A 7 -3.56 10.73 2.90
C LYS A 7 -4.42 9.79 3.71
N THR A 8 -5.69 9.67 3.33
CA THR A 8 -6.58 8.67 3.94
C THR A 8 -6.10 7.24 3.60
N ALA A 9 -6.55 6.25 4.38
CA ALA A 9 -6.25 4.85 4.11
C ALA A 9 -6.72 4.43 2.70
N TYR A 10 -7.89 4.92 2.27
CA TYR A 10 -8.45 4.67 0.94
C TYR A 10 -7.59 5.29 -0.17
N GLU A 11 -7.18 6.56 -0.02
CA GLU A 11 -6.30 7.20 -1.00
C GLU A 11 -4.95 6.48 -1.11
N LEU A 12 -4.33 6.11 0.02
CA LEU A 12 -3.08 5.36 -0.01
C LEU A 12 -3.25 4.02 -0.71
N GLN A 13 -4.34 3.31 -0.41
CA GLN A 13 -4.67 2.04 -1.05
C GLN A 13 -4.82 2.21 -2.57
N ASP A 14 -5.62 3.17 -3.01
CA ASP A 14 -5.87 3.42 -4.43
C ASP A 14 -4.58 3.80 -5.15
N MET A 15 -3.79 4.73 -4.59
CA MET A 15 -2.52 5.14 -5.20
C MET A 15 -1.52 3.99 -5.30
N ILE A 16 -1.43 3.12 -4.29
CA ILE A 16 -0.55 1.94 -4.32
C ILE A 16 -1.03 0.95 -5.39
N VAL A 17 -2.34 0.68 -5.48
CA VAL A 17 -2.92 -0.22 -6.48
C VAL A 17 -2.71 0.33 -7.89
N GLU A 18 -2.97 1.61 -8.12
CA GLU A 18 -2.76 2.26 -9.42
C GLU A 18 -1.29 2.21 -9.84
N GLN A 19 -0.37 2.52 -8.92
CA GLN A 19 1.06 2.49 -9.19
C GLN A 19 1.55 1.05 -9.45
N ALA A 20 1.10 0.06 -8.68
CA ALA A 20 1.41 -1.34 -8.91
C ALA A 20 0.89 -1.81 -10.26
N ARG A 21 -0.35 -1.42 -10.61
CA ARG A 21 -0.97 -1.74 -11.91
C ARG A 21 -0.20 -1.17 -13.09
N SER A 22 0.26 0.08 -12.97
CA SER A 22 1.05 0.73 -14.01
C SER A 22 2.44 0.10 -14.20
N LEU A 23 3.04 -0.48 -13.15
CA LEU A 23 4.40 -1.01 -13.19
C LEU A 23 4.47 -2.52 -13.47
N HIS A 24 3.49 -3.28 -13.00
CA HIS A 24 3.54 -4.75 -12.94
C HIS A 24 2.36 -5.42 -13.66
N GLY A 25 1.46 -4.63 -14.26
CA GLY A 25 0.26 -5.15 -14.91
C GLY A 25 -0.92 -5.31 -13.95
N PRO A 26 -2.04 -5.90 -14.41
CA PRO A 26 -3.29 -5.95 -13.66
C PRO A 26 -3.13 -6.47 -12.24
N TRP A 27 -3.89 -5.89 -11.30
CA TRP A 27 -3.93 -6.37 -9.92
C TRP A 27 -4.52 -7.80 -9.88
N PRO A 28 -3.88 -8.78 -9.22
CA PRO A 28 -4.38 -10.15 -9.19
C PRO A 28 -5.78 -10.24 -8.53
N SER A 29 -6.70 -10.97 -9.15
CA SER A 29 -8.10 -11.03 -8.70
C SER A 29 -8.30 -11.64 -7.31
N GLY A 30 -7.37 -12.48 -6.86
CA GLY A 30 -7.36 -13.07 -5.51
C GLY A 30 -6.61 -12.24 -4.47
N MET A 31 -6.01 -11.12 -4.86
CA MET A 31 -5.26 -10.28 -3.93
C MET A 31 -6.12 -9.20 -3.30
N THR A 32 -6.06 -9.10 -1.98
CA THR A 32 -6.64 -7.99 -1.22
C THR A 32 -5.54 -7.23 -0.52
N MET A 33 -5.74 -5.92 -0.36
CA MET A 33 -4.83 -5.04 0.37
C MET A 33 -5.62 -4.17 1.34
N PHE A 34 -5.06 -3.94 2.52
CA PHE A 34 -5.62 -3.06 3.54
C PHE A 34 -4.53 -2.15 4.08
N VAL A 35 -4.84 -0.86 4.22
CA VAL A 35 -3.99 0.14 4.87
C VAL A 35 -4.57 0.46 6.25
N PHE A 36 -3.72 0.51 7.27
CA PHE A 36 -4.13 0.75 8.65
C PHE A 36 -3.06 1.50 9.44
N ASP A 37 -3.46 2.16 10.51
CA ASP A 37 -2.55 2.80 11.47
C ASP A 37 -2.01 1.76 12.46
N ASP A 38 -0.75 1.88 12.85
CA ASP A 38 -0.06 1.09 13.86
C ASP A 38 0.87 1.96 14.73
N ALA A 39 1.54 1.35 15.72
CA ALA A 39 2.39 2.07 16.66
C ALA A 39 3.61 2.79 16.02
N TYR A 40 3.88 2.55 14.74
CA TYR A 40 5.02 3.09 13.98
C TYR A 40 4.57 3.97 12.78
N GLY A 41 3.32 4.45 12.80
CA GLY A 41 2.71 5.20 11.71
C GLY A 41 1.69 4.33 11.01
N TRP A 42 1.71 4.25 9.68
CA TRP A 42 0.79 3.36 8.97
C TRP A 42 1.49 2.16 8.36
N SER A 43 0.73 1.10 8.16
CA SER A 43 1.17 -0.11 7.49
C SER A 43 0.13 -0.62 6.51
N ALA A 44 0.56 -1.54 5.65
CA ALA A 44 -0.31 -2.18 4.69
C ALA A 44 -0.11 -3.68 4.72
N SER A 45 -1.21 -4.41 4.72
CA SER A 45 -1.23 -5.86 4.60
C SER A 45 -1.76 -6.25 3.24
N ILE A 46 -1.12 -7.22 2.61
CA ILE A 46 -1.55 -7.83 1.34
C ILE A 46 -1.81 -9.31 1.62
N SER A 47 -2.90 -9.85 1.08
CA SER A 47 -3.25 -11.27 1.23
C SER A 47 -2.10 -12.20 0.85
N ARG A 48 -2.13 -13.42 1.40
CA ARG A 48 -1.11 -14.43 1.08
C ARG A 48 -1.21 -14.80 -0.40
N PRO A 49 -0.07 -14.92 -1.10
CA PRO A 49 -0.07 -15.33 -2.49
C PRO A 49 -0.53 -16.79 -2.62
N VAL A 50 -1.26 -17.11 -3.69
CA VAL A 50 -1.67 -18.49 -4.00
C VAL A 50 -0.87 -19.09 -5.17
N SER A 51 -0.09 -18.26 -5.86
CA SER A 51 0.79 -18.63 -6.97
C SER A 51 2.15 -17.92 -6.88
N GLU A 52 3.12 -18.33 -7.70
CA GLU A 52 4.41 -17.66 -7.81
C GLU A 52 4.28 -16.24 -8.38
N ASP A 53 3.38 -16.05 -9.35
CA ASP A 53 3.08 -14.73 -9.93
C ASP A 53 2.50 -13.78 -8.88
N ASP A 54 1.58 -14.27 -8.05
CA ASP A 54 1.08 -13.51 -6.90
C ASP A 54 2.21 -13.17 -5.94
N ASN A 55 3.13 -14.11 -5.66
CA ASN A 55 4.23 -13.83 -4.75
C ASN A 55 5.17 -12.74 -5.31
N PHE A 56 5.46 -12.79 -6.61
CA PHE A 56 6.20 -11.74 -7.30
C PHE A 56 5.48 -10.39 -7.19
N TYR A 57 4.19 -10.35 -7.51
CA TYR A 57 3.39 -9.13 -7.45
C TYR A 57 3.35 -8.56 -6.02
N ARG A 58 3.15 -9.42 -5.01
CA ARG A 58 3.13 -9.06 -3.59
C ARG A 58 4.44 -8.40 -3.18
N ALA A 59 5.57 -9.03 -3.51
CA ALA A 59 6.88 -8.53 -3.15
C ALA A 59 7.11 -7.11 -3.73
N ARG A 60 6.74 -6.91 -5.00
CA ARG A 60 6.85 -5.59 -5.64
C ARG A 60 5.93 -4.55 -5.05
N THR A 61 4.69 -4.91 -4.68
CA THR A 61 3.79 -3.97 -4.00
C THR A 61 4.28 -3.62 -2.59
N LEU A 62 4.92 -4.54 -1.86
CA LEU A 62 5.57 -4.23 -0.57
C LEU A 62 6.73 -3.25 -0.71
N ASP A 63 7.52 -3.35 -1.78
CA ASP A 63 8.55 -2.35 -2.10
C ASP A 63 7.93 -0.97 -2.37
N LEU A 64 6.78 -0.92 -3.06
CA LEU A 64 6.03 0.32 -3.31
C LEU A 64 5.50 0.92 -2.01
N ILE A 65 4.91 0.11 -1.13
CA ILE A 65 4.43 0.54 0.19
C ILE A 65 5.56 1.22 0.97
N THR A 66 6.76 0.62 0.98
CA THR A 66 7.93 1.20 1.67
C THR A 66 8.29 2.58 1.13
N LYS A 67 8.22 2.78 -0.20
CA LYS A 67 8.43 4.09 -0.83
C LYS A 67 7.32 5.09 -0.48
N PHE A 68 6.09 4.62 -0.38
CA PHE A 68 4.94 5.46 0.00
C PHE A 68 5.02 5.90 1.46
N LYS A 69 5.43 5.02 2.38
CA LYS A 69 5.68 5.37 3.79
C LYS A 69 6.70 6.50 3.93
N ALA A 70 7.70 6.56 3.06
CA ALA A 70 8.68 7.65 3.07
C ALA A 70 8.12 8.99 2.55
N LYS A 71 6.98 8.98 1.85
CA LYS A 71 6.41 10.15 1.15
C LYS A 71 5.11 10.67 1.74
N TYR A 72 4.32 9.82 2.40
CA TYR A 72 2.99 10.14 2.88
C TYR A 72 2.81 9.70 4.32
N ASP A 73 2.14 10.53 5.10
CA ASP A 73 1.61 10.15 6.41
C ASP A 73 0.13 9.78 6.28
N LEU A 74 -0.35 8.90 7.16
CA LEU A 74 -1.75 8.50 7.17
C LEU A 74 -2.56 9.57 7.90
N ASP A 75 -3.63 10.02 7.27
CA ASP A 75 -4.62 10.88 7.89
C ASP A 75 -5.42 10.03 8.88
N THR A 76 -4.99 10.01 10.14
CA THR A 76 -5.76 9.40 11.22
C THR A 76 -7.08 10.16 11.35
N PRO A 77 -8.24 9.50 11.24
CA PRO A 77 -9.51 10.19 11.46
C PRO A 77 -9.48 10.82 12.85
N CYS A 78 -9.73 12.13 12.91
CA CYS A 78 -9.98 12.82 14.17
C CYS A 78 -11.18 12.13 14.83
N LEU A 79 -10.95 11.44 15.96
CA LEU A 79 -11.99 10.90 16.82
C LEU A 79 -12.85 12.01 17.42
#